data_AF-A0A9D9RE19-F1
#
_entry.id   AF-A0A9D9RE19-F1
#
_cell.length_a   1.000
_cell.length_b   1.000
_cell.length_c   1.000
_cell.angle_alpha   90.00
_cell.angle_beta   90.00
_cell.angle_gamma   90.00
#
_symmetry.space_group_name_H-M   'P 1'
#
loop_
_entity.id
_entity.type
_entity.pdbx_description
1 polymer ?
#
loop_
_entity_poly.entity_id
_entity_poly.type
_entity_poly.pdbx_seq_one_letter_code
_entity_poly.pdbx_strand_id
1 'polypeptide(L)'
;VIGMSRPLAATFTFYLAVPVMFGASLLKLIKIGLNYNLIQWLSIFVGMGVAYLVSILIIRFLLNYIRKRDFRLFAYYRVALGCVVLIAAFAGFFK
;
A
#
# COMPACT_ATOMS: atom_id res chain seq x y z
N VAL A 1 -17.21 11.62 -5.90
CA VAL A 1 -17.13 13.10 -5.94
C VAL A 1 -17.01 13.63 -7.38
N ILE A 2 -16.33 12.93 -8.30
CA ILE A 2 -16.09 13.42 -9.68
C ILE A 2 -16.91 12.70 -10.79
N GLY A 3 -18.01 12.01 -10.45
CA GLY A 3 -18.88 11.34 -11.44
C GLY A 3 -18.26 10.16 -12.24
N MET A 4 -16.98 9.85 -12.03
CA MET A 4 -16.26 8.79 -12.74
C MET A 4 -16.74 7.39 -12.35
N SER A 5 -16.76 6.46 -13.32
CA SER A 5 -17.05 5.06 -13.05
C SER A 5 -16.00 4.46 -12.11
N ARG A 6 -16.45 3.65 -11.14
CA ARG A 6 -15.59 3.07 -10.09
C ARG A 6 -14.35 2.33 -10.64
N PRO A 7 -14.44 1.56 -11.75
CA PRO A 7 -13.27 0.91 -12.32
C PRO A 7 -12.28 1.91 -12.93
N LEU A 8 -12.76 2.95 -13.60
CA LEU A 8 -11.92 3.98 -14.22
C LEU A 8 -11.17 4.79 -13.15
N ALA A 9 -11.85 5.11 -12.05
CA ALA A 9 -11.23 5.80 -10.91
C ALA A 9 -10.11 4.96 -10.28
N ALA A 10 -10.33 3.65 -10.12
CA ALA A 10 -9.32 2.74 -9.58
C ALA A 10 -8.09 2.66 -10.49
N THR A 11 -8.28 2.46 -11.81
CA THR A 11 -7.18 2.39 -12.78
C THR A 11 -6.38 3.69 -12.84
N PHE A 12 -7.06 4.85 -12.79
CA PHE A 12 -6.38 6.15 -12.75
C PHE A 12 -5.51 6.29 -11.50
N THR A 13 -6.01 5.93 -10.32
CA THR A 13 -5.23 5.94 -9.08
C THR A 13 -4.02 5.00 -9.15
N PHE A 14 -4.14 3.83 -9.79
CA PHE A 14 -3.00 2.94 -10.00
C PHE A 14 -1.91 3.57 -10.86
N TYR A 15 -2.28 4.23 -11.97
CA TYR A 15 -1.30 4.94 -12.80
C TYR A 15 -0.61 6.09 -12.06
N LEU A 16 -1.35 6.82 -11.22
CA LEU A 16 -0.80 7.89 -10.39
C LEU A 16 0.11 7.33 -9.28
N ALA A 17 -0.20 6.16 -8.73
CA ALA A 17 0.58 5.55 -7.67
C ALA A 17 2.02 5.20 -8.10
N VAL A 18 2.24 4.81 -9.37
CA VAL A 18 3.57 4.44 -9.88
C VAL A 18 4.61 5.57 -9.72
N PRO A 19 4.42 6.78 -10.27
CA PRO A 19 5.39 7.87 -10.11
C PRO A 19 5.51 8.35 -8.67
N VAL A 20 4.42 8.36 -7.90
CA VAL A 20 4.43 8.79 -6.49
C VAL A 20 5.22 7.82 -5.62
N MET A 21 4.97 6.51 -5.73
CA MET A 21 5.68 5.50 -4.96
C MET A 21 7.15 5.39 -5.37
N PHE A 22 7.43 5.49 -6.68
CA PHE A 22 8.81 5.49 -7.16
C PHE A 22 9.57 6.71 -6.64
N GLY A 23 8.99 7.91 -6.77
CA GLY A 23 9.59 9.15 -6.26
C GLY A 23 9.83 9.12 -4.76
N ALA A 24 8.83 8.70 -3.97
CA ALA A 24 8.95 8.59 -2.51
C ALA A 24 10.02 7.56 -2.09
N SER A 25 10.07 6.41 -2.77
CA SER A 25 11.07 5.38 -2.48
C SER A 25 12.48 5.85 -2.82
N LEU A 26 12.66 6.52 -3.96
CA LEU A 26 13.95 7.07 -4.38
C LEU A 26 14.45 8.15 -3.41
N LEU A 27 13.56 9.07 -3.01
CA LEU A 27 13.88 10.10 -2.02
C LEU A 27 14.27 9.49 -0.66
N LYS A 28 13.58 8.42 -0.24
CA LYS A 28 13.89 7.70 0.99
C LYS A 28 15.25 6.99 0.91
N LEU A 29 15.60 6.38 -0.22
CA LEU A 29 16.93 5.78 -0.44
C LEU A 29 18.06 6.83 -0.36
N ILE A 30 17.88 7.99 -0.99
CA ILE A 30 18.86 9.08 -0.96
C ILE A 30 19.06 9.59 0.48
N LYS A 31 17.97 9.75 1.25
CA LYS A 31 18.04 10.24 2.63
C LYS A 31 18.70 9.27 3.61
N ILE A 32 18.59 7.96 3.39
CA ILE A 32 19.17 6.96 4.30
C ILE A 32 20.65 6.67 3.97
N GLY A 33 21.07 6.94 2.73
CA GLY A 33 22.44 6.66 2.27
C GLY A 33 22.70 5.16 2.03
N LEU A 34 23.89 4.83 1.53
CA LEU A 34 24.30 3.44 1.22
C LEU A 34 24.86 2.68 2.43
N ASN A 35 24.50 3.06 3.66
CA ASN A 35 24.98 2.43 4.90
C ASN A 35 24.21 1.16 5.25
N TYR A 36 23.99 0.28 4.27
CA TYR A 36 23.32 -1.00 4.48
C TYR A 36 24.30 -2.16 4.32
N ASN A 37 24.21 -3.11 5.24
CA ASN A 37 24.96 -4.35 5.16
C ASN A 37 24.39 -5.25 4.03
N LEU A 38 25.19 -6.20 3.53
CA LEU A 38 24.84 -7.06 2.40
C LEU A 38 23.50 -7.80 2.63
N ILE A 39 23.30 -8.29 3.86
CA ILE A 39 22.09 -9.01 4.28
C ILE A 39 20.84 -8.12 4.21
N GLN A 40 20.95 -6.83 4.58
CA GLN A 40 19.83 -5.89 4.54
C GLN A 40 19.44 -5.58 3.09
N TRP A 41 20.42 -5.44 2.20
CA TRP A 41 20.18 -5.31 0.76
C TRP A 41 19.44 -6.52 0.18
N LEU A 42 19.87 -7.74 0.54
CA LEU A 42 19.18 -8.97 0.16
C LEU A 42 17.71 -9.00 0.64
N SER A 43 17.45 -8.60 1.89
CA SER A 43 16.07 -8.51 2.41
C SER A 43 15.21 -7.50 1.65
N ILE A 44 15.78 -6.35 1.25
CA ILE A 44 15.06 -5.36 0.42
C ILE A 44 14.71 -5.95 -0.93
N PHE A 45 15.65 -6.60 -1.63
CA PHE A 45 15.38 -7.21 -2.93
C PHE A 45 14.34 -8.34 -2.87
N VAL A 46 14.45 -9.22 -1.87
CA VAL A 46 13.45 -10.29 -1.66
C VAL A 46 12.09 -9.69 -1.32
N GLY A 47 12.04 -8.70 -0.43
CA GLY A 47 10.81 -7.99 -0.07
C GLY A 47 10.16 -7.29 -1.26
N MET A 48 10.96 -6.64 -2.11
CA MET A 48 10.51 -6.03 -3.37
C MET A 48 9.90 -7.08 -4.30
N GLY A 49 10.57 -8.23 -4.48
CA GLY A 49 10.07 -9.32 -5.32
C GLY A 49 8.73 -9.88 -4.83
N VAL A 50 8.63 -10.18 -3.53
CA VAL A 50 7.39 -10.69 -2.91
C VAL A 50 6.27 -9.66 -3.01
N ALA A 51 6.54 -8.39 -2.68
CA ALA A 51 5.55 -7.31 -2.75
C ALA A 51 5.03 -7.10 -4.18
N TYR A 52 5.91 -7.22 -5.19
CA TYR A 52 5.54 -7.10 -6.61
C TYR A 52 4.58 -8.22 -7.04
N LEU A 53 4.91 -9.48 -6.72
CA LEU A 53 4.06 -10.63 -7.05
C LEU A 53 2.69 -10.53 -6.38
N VAL A 54 2.66 -10.21 -5.09
CA VAL A 54 1.43 -10.04 -4.32
C VAL A 54 0.59 -8.89 -4.88
N SER A 55 1.21 -7.78 -5.31
CA SER A 55 0.51 -6.63 -5.88
C SER A 55 -0.22 -6.98 -7.19
N ILE A 56 0.40 -7.73 -8.10
CA ILE A 56 -0.27 -8.14 -9.36
C ILE A 56 -1.52 -8.98 -9.07
N LEU A 57 -1.43 -9.91 -8.12
CA LEU A 57 -2.55 -10.73 -7.70
C LEU A 57 -3.68 -9.87 -7.13
N ILE A 58 -3.36 -8.95 -6.21
CA ILE A 58 -4.33 -8.09 -5.54
C ILE A 58 -4.98 -7.11 -6.52
N ILE A 59 -4.25 -6.51 -7.44
CA ILE A 59 -4.81 -5.56 -8.42
C ILE A 59 -5.90 -6.23 -9.25
N ARG A 60 -5.62 -7.44 -9.76
CA ARG A 60 -6.60 -8.22 -10.55
C ARG A 60 -7.83 -8.57 -9.71
N PHE A 61 -7.63 -9.01 -8.47
CA PHE A 61 -8.72 -9.32 -7.55
C PHE A 61 -9.57 -8.08 -7.24
N LEU A 62 -8.93 -6.96 -6.91
CA LEU A 62 -9.58 -5.73 -6.49
C LEU A 62 -10.38 -5.09 -7.63
N LEU A 63 -9.81 -5.00 -8.84
CA LEU A 63 -10.53 -4.47 -10.01
C LEU A 63 -11.76 -5.32 -10.34
N ASN A 64 -11.68 -6.65 -10.18
CA ASN A 64 -12.83 -7.53 -10.38
C ASN A 64 -13.88 -7.38 -9.26
N TYR A 65 -13.45 -7.17 -8.02
CA TYR A 65 -14.31 -6.98 -6.86
C TYR A 65 -15.08 -5.66 -6.90
N ILE A 66 -14.40 -4.55 -7.18
CA ILE A 66 -14.99 -3.19 -7.24
C ILE A 66 -16.10 -3.09 -8.30
N ARG A 67 -15.99 -3.88 -9.37
CA ARG A 67 -17.00 -3.95 -10.43
C ARG A 67 -18.30 -4.61 -9.97
N LYS A 68 -18.27 -5.45 -8.92
CA LYS A 68 -19.43 -6.26 -8.46
C LYS A 68 -19.95 -5.88 -7.06
N ARG A 69 -19.15 -5.25 -6.20
CA ARG A 69 -19.47 -4.99 -4.80
C ARG A 69 -19.14 -3.54 -4.39
N ASP A 70 -19.87 -3.01 -3.42
CA ASP A 70 -19.63 -1.69 -2.84
C ASP A 70 -18.45 -1.68 -1.86
N PHE A 71 -17.80 -0.50 -1.71
CA PHE A 71 -16.64 -0.28 -0.82
C PHE A 71 -16.96 -0.31 0.69
N ARG A 72 -18.19 -0.64 1.10
CA ARG A 72 -18.61 -0.61 2.52
C ARG A 72 -17.74 -1.52 3.40
N LEU A 73 -17.35 -2.69 2.89
CA LEU A 73 -16.52 -3.63 3.64
C LEU A 73 -15.13 -3.04 3.98
N PHE A 74 -14.54 -2.29 3.04
CA PHE A 74 -13.27 -1.60 3.25
C PHE A 74 -13.37 -0.48 4.29
N ALA A 75 -14.51 0.20 4.37
CA ALA A 75 -14.74 1.24 5.37
C ALA A 75 -14.78 0.65 6.79
N TYR A 76 -15.55 -0.42 7.01
CA TYR A 76 -15.61 -1.09 8.32
C TYR A 76 -14.24 -1.65 8.74
N TYR A 77 -13.51 -2.29 7.82
CA TYR A 77 -12.17 -2.79 8.09
C TYR A 77 -11.21 -1.68 8.55
N ARG A 78 -11.23 -0.51 7.89
CA ARG A 78 -10.38 0.62 8.27
C ARG A 78 -10.74 1.22 9.63
N VAL A 79 -12.03 1.32 9.95
CA VAL A 79 -12.47 1.85 11.26
C VAL A 79 -12.06 0.90 12.38
N ALA A 80 -12.29 -0.41 12.20
CA ALA A 80 -11.89 -1.41 13.18
C ALA A 80 -10.38 -1.42 13.42
N LEU A 81 -9.57 -1.42 12.35
CA LEU A 81 -8.11 -1.30 12.47
C LEU A 81 -7.68 0.00 13.13
N GLY A 82 -8.32 1.12 12.79
CA GLY A 82 -8.05 2.41 13.42
C GLY A 82 -8.25 2.35 14.94
N CYS A 83 -9.35 1.76 15.41
CA CYS A 83 -9.58 1.54 16.82
C CYS A 83 -8.52 0.66 17.47
N VAL A 84 -8.13 -0.44 16.84
CA VAL A 84 -7.07 -1.33 17.35
C VAL A 84 -5.73 -0.61 17.47
N VAL A 85 -5.33 0.16 16.45
CA VAL A 85 -4.07 0.93 16.46
C VAL A 85 -4.11 2.01 17.55
N LEU A 86 -5.25 2.70 17.73
CA LEU A 86 -5.41 3.68 18.79
C LEU A 86 -5.25 3.04 20.17
N ILE A 87 -5.91 1.91 20.42
CA ILE A 87 -5.78 1.18 21.69
C ILE A 87 -4.32 0.73 21.91
N ALA A 88 -3.64 0.21 20.88
CA ALA A 88 -2.25 -0.19 20.97
C ALA A 88 -1.30 1.01 21.24
N ALA A 89 -1.59 2.18 20.67
CA ALA A 89 -0.84 3.40 20.94
C ALA A 89 -1.01 3.88 22.39
N PHE A 90 -2.25 3.89 22.91
CA PHE A 90 -2.53 4.21 24.31
C PHE A 90 -1.97 3.17 25.30
N ALA A 91 -1.87 1.90 24.88
CA ALA A 91 -1.24 0.83 25.66
C ALA A 91 0.31 0.88 25.67
N GLY A 92 0.93 1.85 24.98
CA GLY A 92 2.38 2.07 25.03
C GLY A 92 3.22 1.11 24.19
N PHE A 93 2.62 0.39 23.23
CA PHE A 93 3.34 -0.54 22.35
C PHE A 93 4.25 0.17 21.30
N PHE A 94 4.00 1.44 21.02
CA PHE A 94 4.77 2.27 20.08
C PHE A 94 5.73 3.23 20.81
N LYS A 95 6.58 2.67 21.69
CA LYS A 95 7.69 3.43 22.29
C LYS A 95 8.98 3.24 21.49
#